data_AF-A0A2G2KAZ7-F1
#
_entry.id   AF-A0A2G2KAZ7-F1
#
_cell.length_a   1.000
_cell.length_b   1.000
_cell.length_c   1.000
_cell.angle_alpha   90.00
_cell.angle_beta   90.00
_cell.angle_gamma   90.00
#
_symmetry.space_group_name_H-M   'P 1'
#
loop_
_entity.id
_entity.type
_entity.pdbx_description
1 polymer ?
#
loop_
_entity_poly.entity_id
_entity_poly.type
_entity_poly.pdbx_seq_one_letter_code
_entity_poly.pdbx_strand_id
1 'polypeptide(L)'
;MEREALLVILTNAAIAVFGMVALIYTASVTGLTTAYMAGAAVGAVGAVIVLRREFLGVVKNFDTKLVRPIMTSAWPLVFMGVLGPLMFNADIIMIGWWHGPEAVGLYASSQRIVQLLQVIPGMLAVSMLPAIARFAGKGDVAQVRTLTEQSMAHMFMLIIPAVIGGMVLAEPIIRLIFGAEFVPGVRAFQILILGTLILFPGRLT
;
A
#
# COMPACT_ATOMS: atom_id res chain seq x y z
N MET A 1 8.94 10.21 -13.90
CA MET A 1 9.16 9.85 -12.50
C MET A 1 9.09 11.06 -11.57
N GLU A 2 9.92 12.11 -11.68
CA GLU A 2 9.85 13.26 -10.75
C GLU A 2 8.51 14.02 -10.77
N ARG A 3 7.96 14.31 -11.96
CA ARG A 3 6.65 14.99 -12.10
C ARG A 3 5.49 14.18 -11.51
N GLU A 4 5.56 12.86 -11.67
CA GLU A 4 4.57 11.93 -11.16
C GLU A 4 4.62 11.84 -9.63
N ALA A 5 5.83 11.74 -9.06
CA ALA A 5 6.03 11.78 -7.62
C ALA A 5 5.51 13.10 -7.01
N LEU A 6 5.78 14.24 -7.64
CA LEU A 6 5.25 15.55 -7.23
C LEU A 6 3.72 15.58 -7.23
N LEU A 7 3.07 15.02 -8.26
CA LEU A 7 1.61 14.95 -8.34
C LEU A 7 1.02 14.07 -7.22
N VAL A 8 1.64 12.92 -6.94
CA VAL A 8 1.20 12.03 -5.86
C VAL A 8 1.34 12.71 -4.50
N ILE A 9 2.47 13.37 -4.24
CA ILE A 9 2.70 14.11 -2.99
C ILE A 9 1.66 15.23 -2.84
N LEU A 10 1.44 16.01 -3.90
CA LEU A 10 0.47 17.11 -3.91
C LEU A 10 -0.96 16.60 -3.65
N THR A 11 -1.35 15.49 -4.29
CA THR A 11 -2.68 14.89 -4.11
C THR A 11 -2.86 14.41 -2.67
N ASN A 12 -1.88 13.68 -2.12
CA ASN A 12 -1.95 13.19 -0.74
C ASN A 12 -1.93 14.33 0.29
N ALA A 13 -1.15 15.39 0.05
CA ALA A 13 -1.13 16.58 0.88
C ALA A 13 -2.49 17.31 0.84
N ALA A 14 -3.10 17.47 -0.33
CA ALA A 14 -4.41 18.08 -0.48
C ALA A 14 -5.50 17.28 0.25
N ILE A 15 -5.50 15.95 0.09
CA ILE A 15 -6.41 15.06 0.82
C ILE A 15 -6.23 15.20 2.33
N ALA A 16 -4.98 15.23 2.82
CA ALA A 16 -4.71 15.37 4.25
C ALA A 16 -5.19 16.72 4.81
N VAL A 17 -4.89 17.83 4.11
CA VAL A 17 -5.29 19.18 4.53
C VAL A 17 -6.81 19.32 4.52
N PHE A 18 -7.49 18.97 3.43
CA PHE A 18 -8.94 19.06 3.38
C PHE A 18 -9.61 18.11 4.37
N GLY A 19 -9.06 16.91 4.57
CA GLY A 19 -9.56 15.96 5.55
C GLY A 19 -9.49 16.53 6.98
N MET A 20 -8.35 17.12 7.38
CA MET A 20 -8.21 17.77 8.68
C MET A 20 -9.20 18.93 8.85
N VAL A 21 -9.33 19.78 7.83
CA VAL A 21 -10.28 20.90 7.85
C VAL A 21 -11.70 20.39 8.05
N ALA A 22 -12.15 19.40 7.26
CA ALA A 22 -13.51 18.87 7.37
C ALA A 22 -13.80 18.22 8.72
N LEU A 23 -12.82 17.54 9.32
CA LEU A 23 -12.95 16.94 10.65
C LEU A 23 -13.13 17.99 11.74
N ILE A 24 -12.44 19.13 11.66
CA ILE A 24 -12.58 20.23 12.63
C ILE A 24 -13.97 20.86 12.55
N TYR A 25 -14.55 21.01 11.36
CA TYR A 25 -15.82 21.74 11.19
C TYR A 25 -17.07 20.88 11.28
N THR A 26 -17.03 19.64 10.79
CA THR A 26 -18.26 18.83 10.62
C THR A 26 -18.22 17.48 11.31
N ALA A 27 -17.04 17.03 11.79
CA ALA A 27 -16.80 15.75 12.47
C ALA A 27 -17.67 14.58 11.95
N SER A 28 -17.92 14.54 10.64
CA SER A 28 -18.87 13.62 10.02
C SER A 28 -18.21 12.85 8.90
N VAL A 29 -18.69 11.62 8.70
CA VAL A 29 -18.20 10.73 7.62
C VAL A 29 -18.41 11.38 6.26
N THR A 30 -19.54 12.08 6.05
CA THR A 30 -19.84 12.79 4.80
C THR A 30 -18.92 13.99 4.57
N GLY A 31 -18.54 14.71 5.63
CA GLY A 31 -17.53 15.76 5.55
C GLY A 31 -16.15 15.21 5.14
N LEU A 32 -15.77 14.06 5.70
CA LEU A 32 -14.50 13.43 5.35
C LEU A 32 -14.47 12.89 3.91
N THR A 33 -15.56 12.28 3.43
CA THR A 33 -15.63 11.77 2.04
C THR A 33 -15.63 12.90 1.02
N THR A 34 -16.34 14.00 1.29
CA THR A 34 -16.33 15.18 0.41
C THR A 34 -14.97 15.87 0.37
N ALA A 35 -14.27 15.96 1.51
CA ALA A 35 -12.89 16.44 1.55
C ALA A 35 -11.92 15.57 0.75
N TYR A 36 -12.06 14.24 0.85
CA TYR A 36 -11.27 13.31 0.05
C TYR A 36 -11.53 13.51 -1.45
N MET A 37 -12.79 13.64 -1.86
CA MET A 37 -13.16 13.92 -3.25
C MET A 37 -12.58 15.24 -3.75
N ALA A 38 -12.60 16.30 -2.92
CA ALA A 38 -12.00 17.59 -3.25
C ALA A 38 -10.47 17.48 -3.44
N GLY A 39 -9.79 16.76 -2.55
CA GLY A 39 -8.34 16.53 -2.64
C GLY A 39 -7.95 15.73 -3.89
N ALA A 40 -8.72 14.68 -4.19
CA ALA A 40 -8.55 13.90 -5.40
C ALA A 40 -8.78 14.74 -6.68
N ALA A 41 -9.76 15.64 -6.68
CA ALA A 41 -10.02 16.55 -7.78
C ALA A 41 -8.85 17.51 -8.03
N VAL A 42 -8.23 18.04 -6.97
CA VAL A 42 -7.01 18.87 -7.08
C VAL A 42 -5.88 18.07 -7.73
N GLY A 43 -5.68 16.81 -7.31
CA GLY A 43 -4.72 15.90 -7.93
C GLY A 43 -4.98 15.67 -9.41
N ALA A 44 -6.23 15.39 -9.78
CA ALA A 44 -6.64 15.17 -11.16
C ALA A 44 -6.43 16.40 -12.04
N VAL A 45 -6.82 17.59 -11.56
CA VAL A 45 -6.59 18.86 -12.26
C VAL A 45 -5.08 19.13 -12.41
N GLY A 46 -4.31 18.92 -11.34
CA GLY A 46 -2.85 19.02 -11.37
C GLY A 46 -2.23 18.10 -12.42
N ALA A 47 -2.68 16.85 -12.48
CA ALA A 47 -2.21 15.86 -13.45
C ALA A 47 -2.50 16.32 -14.89
N VAL A 48 -3.72 16.78 -15.18
CA VAL A 48 -4.09 17.31 -16.49
C VAL A 48 -3.21 18.52 -16.87
N ILE A 49 -2.96 19.45 -15.95
CA ILE A 49 -2.14 20.65 -16.22
C ILE A 49 -0.69 20.27 -16.51
N VAL A 50 -0.09 19.39 -15.70
CA VAL A 50 1.32 18.98 -15.81
C VAL A 50 1.54 18.12 -17.05
N LEU A 51 0.61 17.20 -17.34
CA LEU A 51 0.70 16.24 -18.44
C LEU A 51 0.03 16.73 -19.73
N ARG A 52 -0.49 17.97 -19.78
CA ARG A 52 -1.23 18.49 -20.95
C ARG A 52 -0.51 18.30 -22.28
N ARG A 53 0.82 18.44 -22.30
CA ARG A 53 1.64 18.28 -23.52
C ARG A 53 1.72 16.83 -23.96
N GLU A 54 1.75 15.90 -23.02
CA GLU A 54 1.76 14.46 -23.30
C GLU A 54 0.38 14.00 -23.77
N PHE A 55 -0.69 14.45 -23.11
CA PHE A 55 -2.06 14.21 -23.56
C PHE A 55 -2.31 14.73 -24.99
N LEU A 56 -1.85 15.95 -25.30
CA LEU A 56 -1.92 16.49 -26.67
C LEU A 56 -1.13 15.65 -27.67
N GLY A 57 0.00 15.07 -27.26
CA GLY A 57 0.80 14.15 -28.08
C GLY A 57 0.09 12.82 -28.36
N VAL A 58 -0.63 12.28 -27.38
CA VAL A 58 -1.43 11.05 -27.53
C VAL A 58 -2.59 11.26 -28.50
N VAL A 59 -3.32 12.37 -28.38
CA VAL A 59 -4.45 12.69 -29.27
C VAL A 59 -3.98 12.92 -30.71
N LYS A 60 -2.84 13.60 -30.89
CA LYS A 60 -2.29 13.87 -32.24
C LYS A 60 -1.75 12.62 -32.94
N ASN A 61 -1.15 11.69 -32.19
CA ASN A 61 -0.52 10.49 -32.75
C ASN A 61 -1.37 9.23 -32.51
N PHE A 62 -2.68 9.37 -32.39
CA PHE A 62 -3.56 8.26 -32.09
C PHE A 62 -3.68 7.32 -33.30
N ASP A 63 -3.16 6.10 -33.18
CA ASP A 63 -3.30 5.06 -34.19
C ASP A 63 -4.24 3.95 -33.67
N THR A 64 -5.41 3.85 -34.28
CA THR A 64 -6.43 2.84 -33.95
C THR A 64 -5.91 1.41 -34.10
N LYS A 65 -4.90 1.18 -34.95
CA LYS A 65 -4.27 -0.14 -35.14
C LYS A 65 -3.47 -0.58 -33.91
N LEU A 66 -2.96 0.37 -33.11
CA LEU A 66 -2.20 0.10 -31.89
C LEU A 66 -3.10 -0.19 -30.69
N VAL A 67 -4.38 0.21 -30.72
CA VAL A 67 -5.32 0.00 -29.61
C VAL A 67 -5.47 -1.48 -29.27
N ARG A 68 -5.67 -2.34 -30.27
CA ARG A 68 -5.85 -3.78 -30.04
C ARG A 68 -4.60 -4.45 -29.45
N PRO A 69 -3.38 -4.28 -30.02
CA PRO A 69 -2.15 -4.78 -29.42
C PRO A 69 -1.95 -4.29 -27.98
N ILE A 70 -2.10 -2.98 -27.73
CA ILE A 70 -1.92 -2.39 -26.40
C ILE A 70 -2.90 -2.99 -25.40
N MET A 71 -4.18 -3.09 -25.74
CA MET A 71 -5.19 -3.68 -24.85
C MET A 71 -4.93 -5.17 -24.59
N THR A 72 -4.47 -5.91 -25.60
CA THR A 72 -4.16 -7.35 -25.46
C THR A 72 -2.89 -7.59 -24.63
N SER A 73 -1.94 -6.66 -24.63
CA SER A 73 -0.78 -6.72 -23.74
C SER A 73 -1.08 -6.16 -22.35
N ALA A 74 -2.01 -5.21 -22.22
CA ALA A 74 -2.31 -4.54 -20.96
C ALA A 74 -3.31 -5.30 -20.08
N TRP A 75 -4.20 -6.13 -20.64
CA TRP A 75 -5.23 -6.81 -19.85
C TRP A 75 -4.66 -7.62 -18.67
N PRO A 76 -3.54 -8.37 -18.76
CA PRO A 76 -3.00 -9.09 -17.60
C PRO A 76 -2.51 -8.14 -16.50
N LEU A 77 -1.95 -6.98 -16.89
CA LEU A 77 -1.55 -5.94 -15.94
C LEU A 77 -2.74 -5.32 -15.24
N VAL A 78 -3.86 -5.12 -15.94
CA VAL A 78 -5.11 -4.65 -15.33
C VAL A 78 -5.61 -5.67 -14.31
N PHE A 79 -5.60 -6.96 -14.65
CA PHE A 79 -5.97 -8.01 -13.71
C PHE A 79 -5.07 -8.01 -12.47
N MET A 80 -3.74 -7.91 -12.61
CA MET A 80 -2.84 -7.76 -11.46
C MET A 80 -3.13 -6.51 -10.64
N GLY A 81 -3.35 -5.37 -11.32
CA GLY A 81 -3.60 -4.07 -10.69
C GLY A 81 -4.93 -3.99 -9.94
N VAL A 82 -5.92 -4.79 -10.33
CA VAL A 82 -7.24 -4.85 -9.68
C VAL A 82 -7.30 -5.98 -8.64
N LEU A 83 -6.87 -7.20 -9.01
CA LEU A 83 -6.94 -8.37 -8.12
C LEU A 83 -6.01 -8.24 -6.91
N GLY A 84 -4.82 -7.65 -7.07
CA GLY A 84 -3.89 -7.48 -5.96
C GLY A 84 -4.50 -6.69 -4.79
N PRO A 85 -4.94 -5.44 -5.01
CA PRO A 85 -5.62 -4.65 -3.98
C PRO A 85 -6.93 -5.27 -3.48
N LEU A 86 -7.71 -5.93 -4.35
CA LEU A 86 -8.93 -6.63 -3.93
C LEU A 86 -8.63 -7.77 -2.97
N MET A 87 -7.63 -8.62 -3.26
CA MET A 87 -7.22 -9.69 -2.35
C MET A 87 -6.65 -9.12 -1.05
N PHE A 88 -5.91 -8.02 -1.13
CA PHE A 88 -5.31 -7.38 0.05
C PHE A 88 -6.32 -6.69 0.97
N ASN A 89 -7.49 -6.30 0.45
CA ASN A 89 -8.59 -5.68 1.22
C ASN A 89 -9.84 -6.59 1.28
N ALA A 90 -9.71 -7.87 0.91
CA ALA A 90 -10.82 -8.82 0.92
C ALA A 90 -11.38 -8.98 2.34
N ASP A 91 -10.48 -9.00 3.32
CA ASP A 91 -10.76 -8.97 4.75
C ASP A 91 -11.65 -7.78 5.16
N ILE A 92 -11.30 -6.56 4.77
CA ILE A 92 -12.09 -5.35 5.04
C ILE A 92 -13.49 -5.46 4.41
N ILE A 93 -13.57 -5.93 3.17
CA ILE A 93 -14.85 -6.07 2.46
C ILE A 93 -15.75 -7.09 3.20
N MET A 94 -15.18 -8.24 3.58
CA MET A 94 -15.89 -9.27 4.33
C MET A 94 -16.38 -8.77 5.69
N ILE A 95 -15.52 -8.06 6.44
CA ILE A 95 -15.89 -7.47 7.74
C ILE A 95 -16.98 -6.42 7.57
N GLY A 96 -16.90 -5.59 6.53
CA GLY A 96 -17.92 -4.57 6.23
C GLY A 96 -19.28 -5.18 5.97
N TRP A 97 -19.34 -6.30 5.24
CA TRP A 97 -20.57 -7.03 4.98
C TRP A 97 -21.15 -7.75 6.20
N TRP A 98 -20.31 -8.29 7.09
CA TRP A 98 -20.78 -9.09 8.24
C TRP A 98 -21.00 -8.29 9.51
N HIS A 99 -20.18 -7.27 9.76
CA HIS A 99 -20.11 -6.56 11.04
C HIS A 99 -20.27 -5.05 10.92
N GLY A 100 -20.40 -4.52 9.70
CA GLY A 100 -20.67 -3.10 9.46
C GLY A 100 -19.44 -2.19 9.56
N PRO A 101 -19.65 -0.87 9.37
CA PRO A 101 -18.57 0.10 9.19
C PRO A 101 -17.73 0.36 10.45
N GLU A 102 -18.30 0.22 11.64
CA GLU A 102 -17.55 0.38 12.91
C GLU A 102 -16.47 -0.70 13.06
N ALA A 103 -16.83 -1.96 12.81
CA ALA A 103 -15.90 -3.08 12.83
C ALA A 103 -14.80 -2.92 11.77
N VAL A 104 -15.14 -2.39 10.60
CA VAL A 104 -14.15 -2.02 9.56
C VAL A 104 -13.17 -0.97 10.08
N GLY A 105 -13.64 0.04 10.80
CA GLY A 105 -12.78 1.06 11.41
C GLY A 105 -11.74 0.45 12.37
N LEU A 106 -12.20 -0.40 13.28
CA LEU A 106 -11.35 -1.10 14.25
C LEU A 106 -10.34 -2.05 13.59
N TYR A 107 -10.74 -2.72 12.53
CA TYR A 107 -9.85 -3.62 11.78
C TYR A 107 -8.84 -2.86 10.94
N ALA A 108 -9.30 -1.84 10.20
CA ALA A 108 -8.47 -1.04 9.32
C ALA A 108 -7.39 -0.27 10.09
N SER A 109 -7.68 0.21 11.30
CA SER A 109 -6.65 0.83 12.16
C SER A 109 -5.54 -0.15 12.52
N SER A 110 -5.91 -1.39 12.88
CA SER A 110 -4.97 -2.46 13.18
C SER A 110 -4.13 -2.86 11.96
N GLN A 111 -4.77 -3.01 10.80
CA GLN A 111 -4.11 -3.32 9.54
C GLN A 111 -3.16 -2.20 9.11
N ARG A 112 -3.48 -0.93 9.38
CA ARG A 112 -2.65 0.23 9.01
C ARG A 112 -1.27 0.19 9.65
N ILE A 113 -1.17 -0.19 10.93
CA ILE A 113 0.12 -0.33 11.62
C ILE A 113 0.95 -1.44 10.95
N VAL A 114 0.33 -2.58 10.66
CA VAL A 114 0.99 -3.70 9.99
C VAL A 114 1.46 -3.34 8.58
N GLN A 115 0.67 -2.59 7.83
CA GLN A 115 1.05 -2.08 6.50
C GLN A 115 2.31 -1.21 6.56
N LEU A 116 2.46 -0.37 7.59
CA LEU A 116 3.68 0.44 7.77
C LEU A 116 4.92 -0.44 7.97
N LEU A 117 4.80 -1.52 8.74
CA LEU A 117 5.90 -2.48 8.93
C LEU A 117 6.28 -3.18 7.61
N GLN A 118 5.30 -3.42 6.73
CA GLN A 118 5.50 -4.08 5.42
C GLN A 118 6.22 -3.20 4.39
N VAL A 119 6.47 -1.91 4.67
CA VAL A 119 7.27 -1.04 3.79
C VAL A 119 8.74 -1.48 3.78
N ILE A 120 9.29 -1.86 4.94
CA ILE A 120 10.68 -2.29 5.11
C ILE A 120 11.05 -3.49 4.20
N PRO A 121 10.32 -4.63 4.23
CA PRO A 121 10.65 -5.78 3.39
C PRO A 121 10.42 -5.48 1.91
N GLY A 122 9.45 -4.63 1.58
CA GLY A 122 9.22 -4.18 0.21
C GLY A 122 10.43 -3.45 -0.37
N MET A 123 11.01 -2.52 0.41
CA MET A 123 12.24 -1.81 0.00
C MET A 123 13.43 -2.76 -0.17
N LEU A 124 13.61 -3.71 0.76
CA LEU A 124 14.66 -4.71 0.67
C LEU A 124 14.50 -5.58 -0.58
N ALA A 125 13.30 -6.11 -0.84
CA ALA A 125 13.02 -6.94 -2.01
C ALA A 125 13.34 -6.21 -3.33
N VAL A 126 12.90 -4.95 -3.45
CA VAL A 126 13.20 -4.13 -4.64
C VAL A 126 14.70 -3.88 -4.78
N SER A 127 15.41 -3.61 -3.68
CA SER A 127 16.86 -3.36 -3.71
C SER A 127 17.68 -4.59 -4.09
N MET A 128 17.16 -5.79 -3.78
CA MET A 128 17.83 -7.06 -4.06
C MET A 128 17.61 -7.57 -5.48
N LEU A 129 16.50 -7.17 -6.12
CA LEU A 129 16.11 -7.66 -7.45
C LEU A 129 17.24 -7.53 -8.50
N PRO A 130 17.99 -6.41 -8.60
CA PRO A 130 19.09 -6.29 -9.55
C PRO A 130 20.24 -7.27 -9.27
N ALA A 131 20.54 -7.53 -8.00
CA ALA A 131 21.60 -8.46 -7.60
C ALA A 131 21.22 -9.91 -7.92
N ILE A 132 19.99 -10.30 -7.61
CA ILE A 132 19.43 -11.62 -7.96
C ILE A 132 19.46 -11.81 -9.48
N ALA A 133 18.96 -10.83 -10.25
CA ALA A 133 18.92 -10.90 -11.71
C ALA A 133 20.33 -11.04 -12.32
N ARG A 134 21.34 -10.36 -11.76
CA ARG A 134 22.73 -10.45 -12.21
C ARG A 134 23.33 -11.84 -12.01
N PHE A 135 23.11 -12.46 -10.85
CA PHE A 135 23.63 -13.81 -10.59
C PHE A 135 22.85 -14.88 -11.36
N ALA A 136 21.52 -14.73 -11.44
CA ALA A 136 20.67 -15.61 -12.24
C ALA A 136 21.05 -15.58 -13.73
N GLY A 137 21.31 -14.40 -14.30
CA GLY A 137 21.76 -14.25 -15.69
C GLY A 137 23.13 -14.88 -15.99
N LYS A 138 23.94 -15.13 -14.95
CA LYS A 138 25.22 -15.85 -15.06
C LYS A 138 25.10 -17.35 -14.82
N GLY A 139 23.90 -17.85 -14.48
CA GLY A 139 23.69 -19.24 -14.08
C GLY A 139 24.26 -19.59 -12.69
N ASP A 140 24.61 -18.59 -11.87
CA ASP A 140 25.22 -18.80 -10.55
C ASP A 140 24.14 -19.02 -9.48
N VAL A 141 23.54 -20.21 -9.50
CA VAL A 141 22.47 -20.61 -8.59
C VAL A 141 22.93 -20.58 -7.12
N ALA A 142 24.21 -20.85 -6.85
CA ALA A 142 24.76 -20.85 -5.50
C ALA A 142 24.76 -19.43 -4.90
N GLN A 143 25.14 -18.42 -5.69
CA GLN A 143 25.11 -17.02 -5.24
C GLN A 143 23.68 -16.50 -5.08
N VAL A 144 22.76 -16.85 -5.98
CA VAL A 144 21.33 -16.51 -5.82
C VAL A 144 20.79 -17.09 -4.51
N ARG A 145 21.05 -18.37 -4.24
CA ARG A 145 20.63 -19.03 -3.00
C ARG A 145 21.21 -18.35 -1.77
N THR A 146 22.53 -18.11 -1.76
CA THR A 146 23.21 -17.47 -0.62
C THR A 146 22.64 -16.09 -0.32
N LEU A 147 22.42 -15.28 -1.37
CA LEU A 147 21.86 -13.94 -1.24
C LEU A 147 20.43 -13.97 -0.68
N THR A 148 19.59 -14.88 -1.18
CA THR A 148 18.21 -15.03 -0.67
C THR A 148 18.20 -15.51 0.79
N GLU A 149 18.98 -16.54 1.13
CA GLU A 149 19.05 -17.07 2.50
C GLU A 149 19.55 -16.01 3.50
N GLN A 150 20.61 -15.28 3.13
CA GLN A 150 21.12 -14.19 3.97
C GLN A 150 20.06 -13.12 4.20
N SER A 151 19.39 -12.66 3.14
CA SER A 151 18.38 -11.61 3.29
C SER A 151 17.15 -12.06 4.06
N MET A 152 16.73 -13.32 3.91
CA MET A 152 15.69 -13.90 4.76
C MET A 152 16.11 -13.89 6.23
N ALA A 153 17.36 -14.25 6.55
CA ALA A 153 17.86 -14.20 7.92
C ALA A 153 17.86 -12.77 8.50
N HIS A 154 18.27 -11.77 7.71
CA HIS A 154 18.20 -10.36 8.13
C HIS A 154 16.75 -9.88 8.32
N MET A 155 15.83 -10.32 7.46
CA MET A 155 14.40 -10.02 7.62
C MET A 155 13.84 -10.64 8.90
N PHE A 156 14.18 -11.91 9.20
CA PHE A 156 13.77 -12.56 10.45
C PHE A 156 14.32 -11.85 11.69
N MET A 157 15.58 -11.43 11.65
CA MET A 157 16.23 -10.68 12.73
C MET A 157 15.50 -9.37 13.05
N LEU A 158 14.90 -8.72 12.04
CA LEU A 158 14.11 -7.49 12.22
C LEU A 158 12.66 -7.78 12.64
N ILE A 159 12.00 -8.73 11.98
CA ILE A 159 10.55 -8.94 12.17
C ILE A 159 10.23 -9.67 13.47
N ILE A 160 11.06 -10.59 13.94
CA ILE A 160 10.82 -11.32 15.20
C ILE A 160 10.68 -10.35 16.40
N PRO A 161 11.64 -9.46 16.68
CA PRO A 161 11.49 -8.51 17.78
C PRO A 161 10.34 -7.53 17.56
N ALA A 162 10.04 -7.15 16.30
CA ALA A 162 8.90 -6.31 15.99
C ALA A 162 7.56 -7.00 16.28
N VAL A 163 7.43 -8.29 15.97
CA VAL A 163 6.24 -9.09 16.29
C VAL A 163 6.09 -9.27 17.79
N ILE A 164 7.16 -9.65 18.49
CA ILE A 164 7.13 -9.81 19.96
C ILE A 164 6.74 -8.48 20.62
N GLY A 165 7.41 -7.39 20.25
CA GLY A 165 7.13 -6.06 20.76
C GLY A 165 5.71 -5.62 20.45
N GLY A 166 5.23 -5.84 19.22
CA GLY A 166 3.88 -5.50 18.82
C GLY A 166 2.80 -6.36 19.50
N MET A 167 3.06 -7.63 19.80
CA MET A 167 2.13 -8.47 20.55
C MET A 167 1.98 -8.01 22.00
N VAL A 168 3.10 -7.68 22.66
CA VAL A 168 3.13 -7.23 24.06
C VAL A 168 2.62 -5.79 24.21
N LEU A 169 2.98 -4.90 23.27
CA LEU A 169 2.63 -3.48 23.30
C LEU A 169 1.39 -3.15 22.45
N ALA A 170 0.59 -4.15 22.07
CA ALA A 170 -0.54 -3.98 21.17
C ALA A 170 -1.53 -2.89 21.63
N GLU A 171 -2.00 -2.97 22.88
CA GLU A 171 -2.92 -1.97 23.43
C GLU A 171 -2.29 -0.58 23.55
N PRO A 172 -1.09 -0.40 24.16
CA PRO A 172 -0.43 0.90 24.18
C PRO A 172 -0.25 1.52 22.79
N ILE A 173 0.15 0.72 21.79
CA ILE A 173 0.35 1.19 20.40
C ILE A 173 -0.97 1.69 19.82
N ILE A 174 -2.04 0.89 19.88
CA ILE A 174 -3.34 1.29 19.33
C ILE A 174 -3.90 2.51 20.05
N ARG A 175 -3.86 2.50 21.39
CA ARG A 175 -4.35 3.62 22.21
C ARG A 175 -3.59 4.91 21.92
N LEU A 176 -2.27 4.84 21.72
CA LEU A 176 -1.44 6.01 21.43
C LEU A 176 -1.72 6.58 20.04
N ILE A 177 -1.87 5.72 19.03
CA ILE A 177 -1.99 6.16 17.63
C ILE A 177 -3.42 6.56 17.28
N PHE A 178 -4.40 5.80 17.75
CA PHE A 178 -5.80 5.93 17.34
C PHE A 178 -6.75 6.34 18.48
N GLY A 179 -6.33 6.20 19.74
CA GLY A 179 -7.15 6.54 20.91
C GLY A 179 -7.82 5.34 21.57
N ALA A 180 -8.50 5.58 22.69
CA ALA A 180 -9.10 4.53 23.51
C ALA A 180 -10.27 3.80 22.82
N GLU A 181 -10.97 4.49 21.92
CA GLU A 181 -12.11 3.93 21.17
C GLU A 181 -11.69 2.79 20.23
N PHE A 182 -10.41 2.73 19.84
CA PHE A 182 -9.87 1.70 18.95
C PHE A 182 -9.29 0.48 19.69
N VAL A 183 -9.22 0.50 21.02
CA VAL A 183 -8.72 -0.61 21.85
C VAL A 183 -9.42 -1.96 21.56
N PRO A 184 -10.72 -2.03 21.22
CA PRO A 184 -11.33 -3.29 20.78
C PRO A 184 -10.63 -3.95 19.58
N GLY A 185 -9.91 -3.18 18.75
CA GLY A 185 -9.12 -3.65 17.61
C GLY A 185 -7.79 -4.35 17.98
N VAL A 186 -7.39 -4.36 19.26
CA VAL A 186 -6.11 -4.94 19.73
C VAL A 186 -5.92 -6.39 19.32
N ARG A 187 -6.97 -7.22 19.45
CA ARG A 187 -6.90 -8.63 19.05
C ARG A 187 -6.66 -8.78 17.55
N ALA A 188 -7.31 -7.95 16.73
CA ALA A 188 -7.09 -7.95 15.29
C ALA A 188 -5.64 -7.59 14.96
N PHE A 189 -5.07 -6.58 15.63
CA PHE A 189 -3.66 -6.22 15.46
C PHE A 189 -2.71 -7.35 15.85
N GLN A 190 -2.94 -8.02 16.97
CA GLN A 190 -2.11 -9.15 17.41
C GLN A 190 -2.12 -10.32 16.40
N ILE A 191 -3.29 -10.63 15.83
CA ILE A 191 -3.42 -11.66 14.80
C ILE A 191 -2.68 -11.25 13.52
N LEU A 192 -2.90 -10.00 13.08
CA LEU A 192 -2.30 -9.48 11.85
C LEU A 192 -0.78 -9.40 11.95
N ILE A 193 -0.25 -8.89 13.07
CA ILE A 193 1.19 -8.76 13.26
C ILE A 193 1.86 -10.13 13.37
N LEU A 194 1.22 -11.12 13.98
CA LEU A 194 1.74 -12.48 13.99
C LEU A 194 1.86 -13.05 12.56
N GLY A 195 0.88 -12.79 11.69
CA GLY A 195 0.92 -13.18 10.28
C GLY A 195 2.09 -12.57 9.50
N THR A 196 2.62 -11.42 9.93
CA THR A 196 3.77 -10.79 9.27
C THR A 196 5.04 -11.62 9.38
N LEU A 197 5.16 -12.50 10.39
CA LEU A 197 6.32 -13.38 10.52
C LEU A 197 6.53 -14.26 9.29
N ILE A 198 5.44 -14.65 8.61
CA ILE A 198 5.45 -15.45 7.39
C ILE A 198 5.52 -14.56 6.16
N LEU A 199 4.71 -13.50 6.11
CA LEU A 199 4.58 -12.65 4.92
C LEU A 199 5.84 -11.81 4.65
N PHE A 200 6.57 -11.43 5.69
CA PHE A 200 7.69 -10.49 5.60
C PHE A 200 8.89 -11.10 4.84
N PRO A 201 9.39 -12.31 5.18
CA PRO A 201 10.42 -12.99 4.38
C PRO A 201 9.90 -13.53 3.05
N GLY A 202 8.62 -13.89 2.98
CA GLY A 202 7.97 -14.41 1.77
C GLY A 202 7.95 -13.43 0.59
N ARG A 203 8.30 -12.15 0.81
CA ARG A 203 8.50 -11.17 -0.28
C ARG A 203 9.70 -11.47 -1.18
N LEU A 204 10.63 -12.31 -0.72
CA LEU A 204 11.87 -12.65 -1.45
C LEU A 204 11.80 -13.98 -2.23
N THR A 205 10.77 -14.78 -1.98
CA THR A 205 10.54 -16.11 -2.59
C THR A 205 9.49 -16.03 -3.68
#